data_AF-A0A7S2SJR7-F1
#
_entry.id   AF-A0A7S2SJR7-F1
#
_cell.length_a   1.000
_cell.length_b   1.000
_cell.length_c   1.000
_cell.angle_alpha   90.00
_cell.angle_beta   90.00
_cell.angle_gamma   90.00
#
_symmetry.space_group_name_H-M   'P 1'
#
loop_
_entity.id
_entity.type
_entity.pdbx_description
1 polymer ?
#
loop_
_entity_poly.entity_id
_entity_poly.type
_entity_poly.pdbx_seq_one_letter_code
_entity_poly.pdbx_strand_id
1 'polypeptide(L)'
;MVAGKTFAYSADTYYDPKGLVDLRDKGYLSNERCDALLDFPWDYDLVLHEAGIPPIHTSVDSLLALPESVQKNLYIIHIAEGKAKESGLRLAKAGVENTIIIETPSHEHATSAAILQLLRSTAIFRHFSISQASDLLQICRHCSYKPGDYICRVGEVGKHFFVILSGFCEVKLDNSRNDGNDLHESLRKEDARNIVQKVLDPKAEEISEPVETERSTSSSSLKSTMSGSSSCSAEVEQPQSKIFGPGDYLGEQALLTENKIRSADIVASTTLSLIKLDNNAFRYLLDTTPGLQYRMERLSKIRLSTSWKAIGSNSVLSQVGSSQRSQLQAVMQVVHVKAGTKIWRRNRPVERAYLLAGGQLEFLEMRDELETPFKAGSFFCNVASMMSVKQSKEAQMDDADPVTSARSRPSSPPVPHLPHAGSGLNRDASRGRSFRKKRIINSRVTLVAKTDADLYYIEASDILEFLDLNP
;
A
#
# COMPACT_ATOMS: atom_id res chain seq x y z
N MET A 1 -16.08 19.79 -1.05
CA MET A 1 -17.32 19.54 -0.27
C MET A 1 -17.37 18.07 0.11
N VAL A 2 -17.68 17.73 1.37
CA VAL A 2 -17.79 16.35 1.89
C VAL A 2 -19.08 16.26 2.69
N ALA A 3 -20.02 15.41 2.28
CA ALA A 3 -21.33 15.25 2.93
C ALA A 3 -22.04 16.60 3.23
N GLY A 4 -22.04 17.50 2.23
CA GLY A 4 -22.66 18.83 2.33
C GLY A 4 -21.83 19.89 3.05
N LYS A 5 -20.67 19.54 3.62
CA LYS A 5 -19.75 20.48 4.30
C LYS A 5 -18.64 20.96 3.39
N THR A 6 -18.22 22.21 3.52
CA THR A 6 -17.13 22.81 2.73
C THR A 6 -15.86 22.96 3.58
N PHE A 7 -14.70 22.78 2.96
CA PHE A 7 -13.42 23.04 3.62
C PHE A 7 -12.42 23.64 2.64
N ALA A 8 -11.55 24.52 3.13
CA ALA A 8 -10.52 25.20 2.36
C ALA A 8 -9.15 24.96 2.99
N TYR A 9 -8.12 24.82 2.16
CA TYR A 9 -6.73 24.66 2.57
C TYR A 9 -5.86 25.61 1.75
N SER A 10 -5.21 26.57 2.40
CA SER A 10 -4.40 27.57 1.69
C SER A 10 -3.05 27.04 1.22
N ALA A 11 -2.54 25.94 1.81
CA ALA A 11 -1.13 25.57 1.71
C ALA A 11 -0.21 26.76 2.06
N ASP A 12 1.03 26.75 1.60
CA ASP A 12 1.97 27.87 1.79
C ASP A 12 1.50 29.09 1.00
N THR A 13 1.04 30.12 1.71
CA THR A 13 0.36 31.29 1.12
C THR A 13 0.75 32.58 1.85
N TYR A 14 0.83 33.69 1.11
CA TYR A 14 0.88 35.04 1.65
C TYR A 14 -0.48 35.74 1.46
N TYR A 15 -1.23 35.90 2.55
CA TYR A 15 -2.48 36.67 2.57
C TYR A 15 -2.32 37.97 3.37
N ASP A 16 -2.20 39.07 2.65
CA ASP A 16 -2.35 40.43 3.17
C ASP A 16 -2.99 41.29 2.07
N PRO A 17 -4.26 41.70 2.22
CA PRO A 17 -4.94 42.45 1.18
C PRO A 17 -4.22 43.71 0.74
N LYS A 18 -3.57 44.43 1.67
CA LYS A 18 -2.85 45.66 1.35
C LYS A 18 -1.55 45.36 0.61
N GLY A 19 -0.78 44.39 1.08
CA GLY A 19 0.46 43.96 0.44
C GLY A 19 0.24 43.37 -0.95
N LEU A 20 -0.83 42.59 -1.17
CA LEU A 20 -1.18 42.05 -2.48
C LEU A 20 -1.53 43.15 -3.50
N VAL A 21 -2.31 44.14 -3.07
CA VAL A 21 -2.65 45.32 -3.89
C VAL A 21 -1.39 46.14 -4.23
N ASP A 22 -0.49 46.35 -3.26
CA ASP A 22 0.77 47.05 -3.49
C ASP A 22 1.69 46.30 -4.48
N LEU A 23 1.75 44.96 -4.40
CA LEU A 23 2.49 44.15 -5.37
C LEU A 23 1.92 44.24 -6.78
N ARG A 24 0.59 44.30 -6.92
CA ARG A 24 -0.09 44.54 -8.20
C ARG A 24 0.23 45.93 -8.74
N ASP A 25 0.13 46.96 -7.91
CA ASP A 25 0.35 48.35 -8.32
C ASP A 25 1.82 48.60 -8.73
N LYS A 26 2.77 47.85 -8.15
CA LYS A 26 4.18 47.83 -8.54
C LYS A 26 4.46 46.99 -9.80
N GLY A 27 3.47 46.30 -10.35
CA GLY A 27 3.58 45.48 -11.56
C GLY A 27 4.17 44.09 -11.33
N TYR A 28 4.28 43.61 -10.07
CA TYR A 28 4.73 42.25 -9.78
C TYR A 28 3.61 41.21 -9.89
N LEU A 29 2.33 41.62 -9.78
CA LEU A 29 1.16 40.78 -9.97
C LEU A 29 0.25 41.36 -11.07
N SER A 30 -0.37 40.49 -11.87
CA SER A 30 -1.47 40.90 -12.73
C SER A 30 -2.73 41.18 -11.88
N ASN A 31 -3.69 41.90 -12.46
CA ASN A 31 -4.98 42.15 -11.79
C ASN A 31 -5.67 40.82 -11.45
N GLU A 32 -5.72 39.88 -12.39
CA GLU A 32 -6.38 38.59 -12.24
C GLU A 32 -5.70 37.74 -11.15
N ARG A 33 -4.36 37.81 -11.05
CA ARG A 33 -3.63 37.10 -10.01
C ARG A 33 -3.85 37.71 -8.63
N CYS A 34 -3.91 39.03 -8.54
CA CYS A 34 -4.23 39.72 -7.28
C CYS A 34 -5.64 39.34 -6.82
N ASP A 35 -6.63 39.42 -7.71
CA ASP A 35 -8.02 39.08 -7.41
C ASP A 35 -8.16 37.63 -6.96
N ALA A 36 -7.49 36.68 -7.64
CA ALA A 36 -7.48 35.27 -7.25
C ALA A 36 -6.83 34.99 -5.89
N LEU A 37 -5.86 35.79 -5.45
CA LEU A 37 -5.23 35.66 -4.14
C LEU A 37 -6.07 36.30 -3.01
N LEU A 38 -6.89 37.31 -3.37
CA LEU A 38 -7.82 37.96 -2.44
C LEU A 38 -9.10 37.17 -2.24
N ASP A 39 -9.57 36.47 -3.29
CA ASP A 39 -10.80 35.67 -3.32
C ASP A 39 -10.62 34.29 -2.67
N PHE A 40 -10.21 34.29 -1.40
CA PHE A 40 -10.12 33.06 -0.61
C PHE A 40 -11.48 32.73 0.04
N PRO A 41 -11.94 31.46 0.01
CA PRO A 41 -13.25 31.04 0.52
C PRO A 41 -13.31 30.99 2.06
N TRP A 42 -13.35 32.16 2.69
CA TRP A 42 -13.36 32.32 4.14
C TRP A 42 -14.66 31.85 4.83
N ASP A 43 -15.75 31.76 4.11
CA ASP A 43 -17.09 31.41 4.59
C ASP A 43 -17.33 29.90 4.73
N TYR A 44 -16.32 29.07 4.47
CA TYR A 44 -16.42 27.61 4.52
C TYR A 44 -16.54 27.07 5.96
N ASP A 45 -17.11 25.86 6.11
CA ASP A 45 -17.31 25.24 7.44
C ASP A 45 -15.98 24.96 8.17
N LEU A 46 -14.90 24.71 7.44
CA LEU A 46 -13.55 24.54 7.97
C LEU A 46 -12.52 25.24 7.08
N VAL A 47 -11.73 26.14 7.66
CA VAL A 47 -10.63 26.80 6.96
C VAL A 47 -9.31 26.41 7.61
N LEU A 48 -8.42 25.77 6.85
CA LEU A 48 -7.04 25.52 7.23
C LEU A 48 -6.17 26.55 6.49
N HIS A 49 -5.68 27.55 7.22
CA HIS A 49 -4.89 28.62 6.61
C HIS A 49 -3.49 28.70 7.20
N GLU A 50 -2.50 28.91 6.35
CA GLU A 50 -1.13 29.15 6.74
C GLU A 50 -1.02 30.43 7.58
N ALA A 51 -0.15 30.38 8.57
CA ALA A 51 0.26 31.55 9.33
C ALA A 51 1.76 31.44 9.59
N GLY A 52 2.48 32.54 9.40
CA GLY A 52 3.94 32.53 9.51
C GLY A 52 4.51 33.93 9.61
N ILE A 53 5.76 34.07 9.16
CA ILE A 53 6.49 35.35 9.21
C ILE A 53 6.46 36.00 7.82
N PRO A 54 5.83 37.19 7.67
CA PRO A 54 5.90 37.98 6.43
C PRO A 54 7.35 38.27 6.01
N PRO A 55 7.63 38.57 4.71
CA PRO A 55 6.67 38.89 3.64
C PRO A 55 6.24 37.69 2.79
N ILE A 56 6.70 36.48 3.10
CA ILE A 56 6.40 35.27 2.31
C ILE A 56 5.23 34.45 2.88
N HIS A 57 4.88 34.68 4.14
CA HIS A 57 3.84 33.96 4.86
C HIS A 57 2.76 34.91 5.37
N THR A 58 1.56 34.40 5.55
CA THR A 58 0.41 35.14 6.07
C THR A 58 0.66 35.54 7.52
N SER A 59 0.52 36.82 7.83
CA SER A 59 0.69 37.31 9.20
C SER A 59 -0.50 36.89 10.07
N VAL A 60 -0.24 36.66 11.37
CA VAL A 60 -1.32 36.43 12.35
C VAL A 60 -2.26 37.63 12.43
N ASP A 61 -1.73 38.85 12.32
CA ASP A 61 -2.53 40.09 12.37
C ASP A 61 -3.52 40.17 11.20
N SER A 62 -3.13 39.71 10.02
CA SER A 62 -4.02 39.61 8.84
C SER A 62 -5.22 38.69 9.12
N LEU A 63 -4.99 37.59 9.84
CA LEU A 63 -6.03 36.61 10.18
C LEU A 63 -6.93 37.11 11.32
N LEU A 64 -6.37 37.83 12.29
CA LEU A 64 -7.13 38.47 13.38
C LEU A 64 -8.02 39.61 12.89
N ALA A 65 -7.71 40.20 11.74
CA ALA A 65 -8.55 41.22 11.10
C ALA A 65 -9.80 40.63 10.41
N LEU A 66 -9.87 39.30 10.22
CA LEU A 66 -11.03 38.63 9.63
C LEU A 66 -12.24 38.69 10.58
N PRO A 67 -13.48 38.62 10.07
CA PRO A 67 -14.68 38.57 10.92
C PRO A 67 -14.65 37.41 11.93
N GLU A 68 -15.22 37.61 13.13
CA GLU A 68 -15.27 36.57 14.18
C GLU A 68 -15.91 35.26 13.69
N SER A 69 -16.91 35.34 12.80
CA SER A 69 -17.56 34.17 12.19
C SER A 69 -16.58 33.31 11.39
N VAL A 70 -15.61 33.94 10.72
CA VAL A 70 -14.55 33.26 9.97
C VAL A 70 -13.52 32.69 10.93
N GLN A 71 -13.09 33.47 11.93
CA GLN A 71 -12.12 33.02 12.93
C GLN A 71 -12.62 31.77 13.69
N LYS A 72 -13.94 31.66 13.90
CA LYS A 72 -14.58 30.47 14.51
C LYS A 72 -14.48 29.20 13.66
N ASN A 73 -14.23 29.29 12.36
CA ASN A 73 -14.05 28.15 11.45
C ASN A 73 -12.58 27.98 11.01
N LEU A 74 -11.73 28.96 11.34
CA LEU A 74 -10.30 28.97 11.03
C LEU A 74 -9.49 28.09 11.98
N TYR A 75 -8.57 27.34 11.39
CA TYR A 75 -7.41 26.75 12.04
C TYR A 75 -6.15 27.20 11.32
N ILE A 76 -5.15 27.61 12.09
CA ILE A 76 -3.84 27.99 11.57
C ILE A 76 -2.90 26.80 11.48
N ILE A 77 -2.06 26.80 10.44
CA ILE A 77 -1.01 25.80 10.18
C ILE A 77 0.34 26.51 9.94
N HIS A 78 1.43 25.73 9.85
CA HIS A 78 2.78 26.23 9.50
C HIS A 78 3.35 27.30 10.46
N ILE A 79 2.87 27.36 11.71
CA ILE A 79 3.33 28.31 12.73
C ILE A 79 3.88 27.58 13.96
N ALA A 80 4.84 28.21 14.65
CA ALA A 80 5.32 27.74 15.95
C ALA A 80 4.20 27.79 17.01
N GLU A 81 4.06 26.72 17.80
CA GLU A 81 2.95 26.57 18.77
C GLU A 81 2.86 27.72 19.79
N GLY A 82 4.00 28.29 20.20
CA GLY A 82 4.02 29.44 21.11
C GLY A 82 3.29 30.67 20.54
N LYS A 83 3.61 31.04 19.29
CA LYS A 83 2.98 32.18 18.61
C LYS A 83 1.50 31.94 18.33
N ALA A 84 1.11 30.70 18.04
CA ALA A 84 -0.29 30.34 17.86
C ALA A 84 -1.10 30.49 19.16
N LYS A 85 -0.51 30.16 20.31
CA LYS A 85 -1.17 30.33 21.62
C LYS A 85 -1.38 31.80 21.97
N GLU A 86 -0.40 32.65 21.66
CA GLU A 86 -0.47 34.10 21.91
C GLU A 86 -1.57 34.79 21.11
N SER A 87 -1.89 34.30 19.91
CA SER A 87 -2.90 34.90 19.05
C SER A 87 -4.35 34.55 19.42
N GLY A 88 -4.56 33.49 20.19
CA GLY A 88 -5.90 32.96 20.50
C GLY A 88 -6.58 32.22 19.34
N LEU A 89 -5.95 32.16 18.15
CA LEU A 89 -6.44 31.38 17.03
C LEU A 89 -6.17 29.88 17.26
N ARG A 90 -7.03 29.02 16.69
CA ARG A 90 -6.90 27.56 16.86
C ARG A 90 -5.79 27.01 15.99
N LEU A 91 -4.78 26.39 16.60
CA LEU A 91 -3.73 25.67 15.88
C LEU A 91 -4.21 24.28 15.46
N ALA A 92 -4.09 23.92 14.18
CA ALA A 92 -4.20 22.52 13.78
C ALA A 92 -2.88 21.81 14.11
N LYS A 93 -2.96 20.83 15.01
CA LYS A 93 -1.80 20.05 15.46
C LYS A 93 -1.63 18.81 14.60
N ALA A 94 -0.38 18.40 14.40
CA ALA A 94 -0.07 17.12 13.78
C ALA A 94 -0.42 15.95 14.71
N GLY A 95 -0.63 14.76 14.14
CA GLY A 95 -0.94 13.54 14.90
C GLY A 95 -2.41 13.13 14.78
N VAL A 96 -2.63 11.82 14.85
CA VAL A 96 -3.96 11.19 14.70
C VAL A 96 -4.89 11.57 15.85
N GLU A 97 -4.34 11.77 17.04
CA GLU A 97 -5.02 12.26 18.23
C GLU A 97 -5.58 13.68 18.07
N ASN A 98 -5.07 14.45 17.11
CA ASN A 98 -5.51 15.82 16.81
C ASN A 98 -6.45 15.88 15.57
N THR A 99 -7.06 14.74 15.20
CA THR A 99 -8.00 14.68 14.07
C THR A 99 -9.15 15.68 14.24
N ILE A 100 -9.30 16.59 13.27
CA ILE A 100 -10.42 17.53 13.22
C ILE A 100 -11.66 16.79 12.68
N ILE A 101 -12.72 16.72 13.49
CA ILE A 101 -13.98 16.08 13.12
C ILE A 101 -14.96 17.16 12.66
N ILE A 102 -15.41 17.05 11.42
CA ILE A 102 -16.50 17.88 10.89
C ILE A 102 -17.80 17.09 11.03
N GLU A 103 -18.71 17.57 11.85
CA GLU A 103 -20.02 16.94 11.99
C GLU A 103 -20.85 17.14 10.73
N THR A 104 -21.37 16.03 10.20
CA THR A 104 -22.20 16.00 8.99
C THR A 104 -23.59 15.49 9.33
N PRO A 105 -24.64 15.96 8.65
CA PRO A 105 -25.98 15.42 8.80
C PRO A 105 -25.97 13.91 8.50
N SER A 106 -26.60 13.13 9.36
CA SER A 106 -26.79 11.70 9.09
C SER A 106 -27.90 11.52 8.05
N HIS A 107 -27.62 10.72 7.03
CA HIS A 107 -28.61 10.30 6.03
C HIS A 107 -29.04 8.87 6.29
N GLU A 108 -30.27 8.50 5.89
CA GLU A 108 -30.86 7.17 6.09
C GLU A 108 -29.90 6.02 5.68
N HIS A 109 -29.18 6.20 4.57
CA HIS A 109 -28.26 5.20 4.04
C HIS A 109 -26.78 5.51 4.27
N ALA A 110 -26.44 6.44 5.18
CA ALA A 110 -25.05 6.88 5.40
C ALA A 110 -24.13 5.71 5.77
N THR A 111 -24.58 4.81 6.66
CA THR A 111 -23.80 3.62 7.05
C THR A 111 -23.60 2.67 5.89
N SER A 112 -24.66 2.35 5.12
CA SER A 112 -24.56 1.48 3.95
C SER A 112 -23.65 2.07 2.87
N ALA A 113 -23.76 3.38 2.61
CA ALA A 113 -22.89 4.08 1.68
C ALA A 113 -21.42 4.03 2.12
N ALA A 114 -21.14 4.23 3.41
CA ALA A 114 -19.79 4.11 3.97
C ALA A 114 -19.23 2.69 3.80
N ILE A 115 -20.05 1.66 4.06
CA ILE A 115 -19.64 0.26 3.86
C ILE A 115 -19.38 -0.04 2.38
N LEU A 116 -20.25 0.41 1.46
CA LEU A 116 -20.04 0.22 0.02
C LEU A 116 -18.77 0.94 -0.47
N GLN A 117 -18.50 2.14 0.03
CA GLN A 117 -17.27 2.88 -0.28
C GLN A 117 -16.02 2.18 0.28
N LEU A 118 -16.12 1.58 1.46
CA LEU A 118 -15.09 0.74 2.04
C LEU A 118 -14.82 -0.49 1.17
N LEU A 119 -15.88 -1.19 0.72
CA LEU A 119 -15.73 -2.36 -0.16
C LEU A 119 -15.01 -2.04 -1.45
N ARG A 120 -15.28 -0.85 -2.02
CA ARG A 120 -14.60 -0.37 -3.23
C ARG A 120 -13.11 -0.10 -3.01
N SER A 121 -12.72 0.39 -1.83
CA SER A 121 -11.36 0.86 -1.54
C SER A 121 -10.47 -0.21 -0.87
N THR A 122 -11.07 -1.23 -0.27
CA THR A 122 -10.36 -2.28 0.47
C THR A 122 -9.92 -3.40 -0.48
N ALA A 123 -8.61 -3.66 -0.60
CA ALA A 123 -8.07 -4.62 -1.56
C ALA A 123 -8.64 -6.06 -1.41
N ILE A 124 -8.96 -6.50 -0.20
CA ILE A 124 -9.53 -7.83 0.00
C ILE A 124 -10.93 -7.98 -0.64
N PHE A 125 -11.66 -6.88 -0.78
CA PHE A 125 -13.03 -6.82 -1.29
C PHE A 125 -13.16 -6.27 -2.71
N ARG A 126 -12.05 -5.94 -3.38
CA ARG A 126 -12.03 -5.30 -4.71
C ARG A 126 -12.86 -6.03 -5.78
N HIS A 127 -12.95 -7.36 -5.69
CA HIS A 127 -13.67 -8.20 -6.66
C HIS A 127 -15.04 -8.67 -6.15
N PHE A 128 -15.59 -8.02 -5.12
CA PHE A 128 -16.93 -8.36 -4.66
C PHE A 128 -17.95 -7.96 -5.72
N SER A 129 -18.77 -8.93 -6.13
CA SER A 129 -19.99 -8.68 -6.89
C SER A 129 -21.00 -7.90 -6.06
N ILE A 130 -21.99 -7.31 -6.72
CA ILE A 130 -23.09 -6.60 -6.06
C ILE A 130 -23.82 -7.54 -5.08
N SER A 131 -24.00 -8.80 -5.45
CA SER A 131 -24.62 -9.81 -4.57
C SER A 131 -23.79 -10.03 -3.31
N GLN A 132 -22.47 -10.22 -3.42
CA GLN A 132 -21.59 -10.37 -2.25
C GLN A 132 -21.56 -9.11 -1.38
N ALA A 133 -21.59 -7.93 -1.98
CA ALA A 133 -21.67 -6.67 -1.24
C ALA A 133 -23.00 -6.56 -0.47
N SER A 134 -24.12 -6.95 -1.10
CA SER A 134 -25.43 -7.03 -0.46
C SER A 134 -25.44 -8.03 0.69
N ASP A 135 -24.89 -9.23 0.50
CA ASP A 135 -24.79 -10.23 1.56
C ASP A 135 -23.97 -9.70 2.74
N LEU A 136 -22.85 -9.04 2.46
CA LEU A 136 -22.02 -8.44 3.50
C LEU A 136 -22.79 -7.38 4.30
N LEU A 137 -23.56 -6.51 3.63
CA LEU A 137 -24.39 -5.51 4.30
C LEU A 137 -25.42 -6.14 5.25
N GLN A 138 -25.93 -7.33 4.92
CA GLN A 138 -26.92 -8.04 5.74
C GLN A 138 -26.29 -8.77 6.94
N ILE A 139 -25.09 -9.35 6.76
CA ILE A 139 -24.44 -10.16 7.81
C ILE A 139 -23.52 -9.34 8.73
N CYS A 140 -23.07 -8.17 8.29
CA CYS A 140 -22.18 -7.33 9.08
C CYS A 140 -22.92 -6.52 10.14
N ARG A 141 -22.25 -6.24 11.26
CA ARG A 141 -22.76 -5.32 12.29
C ARG A 141 -21.86 -4.11 12.39
N HIS A 142 -22.45 -2.92 12.34
CA HIS A 142 -21.77 -1.67 12.61
C HIS A 142 -21.49 -1.52 14.12
N CYS A 143 -20.30 -1.04 14.48
CA CYS A 143 -19.90 -0.74 15.85
C CYS A 143 -19.09 0.56 15.89
N SER A 144 -19.19 1.28 17.01
CA SER A 144 -18.43 2.50 17.28
C SER A 144 -17.73 2.38 18.63
N TYR A 145 -16.52 2.91 18.71
CA TYR A 145 -15.66 2.94 19.90
C TYR A 145 -15.13 4.37 20.10
N LYS A 146 -14.99 4.77 21.36
CA LYS A 146 -14.38 6.05 21.74
C LYS A 146 -12.86 5.91 21.82
N PRO A 147 -12.11 7.02 21.70
CA PRO A 147 -10.67 7.01 21.97
C PRO A 147 -10.36 6.37 23.33
N GLY A 148 -9.40 5.44 23.36
CA GLY A 148 -8.99 4.67 24.54
C GLY A 148 -9.76 3.36 24.76
N ASP A 149 -10.87 3.11 24.06
CA ASP A 149 -11.62 1.87 24.19
C ASP A 149 -10.83 0.68 23.62
N TYR A 150 -10.87 -0.45 24.32
CA TYR A 150 -10.33 -1.71 23.83
C TYR A 150 -11.35 -2.40 22.92
N ILE A 151 -10.93 -2.73 21.69
CA ILE A 151 -11.72 -3.53 20.74
C ILE A 151 -11.53 -5.03 21.02
N CYS A 152 -10.31 -5.43 21.35
CA CYS A 152 -10.01 -6.73 21.95
C CYS A 152 -8.70 -6.69 22.71
N ARG A 153 -8.50 -7.65 23.61
CA ARG A 153 -7.27 -7.83 24.37
C ARG A 153 -6.52 -9.08 23.93
N VAL A 154 -5.20 -9.04 24.06
CA VAL A 154 -4.34 -10.21 23.88
C VAL A 154 -4.78 -11.35 24.79
N GLY A 155 -4.76 -12.58 24.28
CA GLY A 155 -5.19 -13.77 25.02
C GLY A 155 -6.70 -14.03 25.01
N GLU A 156 -7.53 -13.07 24.60
CA GLU A 156 -8.98 -13.31 24.46
C GLU A 156 -9.29 -14.28 23.31
N VAL A 157 -10.41 -14.98 23.43
CA VAL A 157 -10.93 -15.80 22.32
C VAL A 157 -11.51 -14.88 21.24
N GLY A 158 -10.86 -14.86 20.08
CA GLY A 158 -11.29 -14.14 18.89
C GLY A 158 -12.55 -14.75 18.28
N LYS A 159 -13.65 -14.00 18.36
CA LYS A 159 -14.96 -14.40 17.81
C LYS A 159 -15.38 -13.60 16.58
N HIS A 160 -14.66 -12.52 16.30
CA HIS A 160 -15.07 -11.54 15.30
C HIS A 160 -13.90 -11.12 14.41
N PHE A 161 -14.20 -10.87 13.14
CA PHE A 161 -13.36 -10.18 12.18
C PHE A 161 -13.84 -8.72 12.08
N PHE A 162 -12.91 -7.77 11.96
CA PHE A 162 -13.24 -6.34 11.93
C PHE A 162 -12.69 -5.67 10.67
N VAL A 163 -13.43 -4.73 10.12
CA VAL A 163 -12.94 -3.81 9.07
C VAL A 163 -13.26 -2.38 9.46
N ILE A 164 -12.25 -1.51 9.43
CA ILE A 164 -12.36 -0.12 9.88
C ILE A 164 -13.01 0.72 8.79
N LEU A 165 -14.14 1.36 9.13
CA LEU A 165 -14.87 2.28 8.26
C LEU A 165 -14.32 3.71 8.37
N SER A 166 -14.11 4.18 9.61
CA SER A 166 -13.58 5.51 9.90
C SER A 166 -12.86 5.52 11.26
N GLY A 167 -11.98 6.49 11.46
CA GLY A 167 -11.14 6.58 12.64
C GLY A 167 -9.91 5.68 12.58
N PHE A 168 -9.14 5.67 13.67
CA PHE A 168 -7.87 4.98 13.76
C PHE A 168 -7.76 4.19 15.06
N CYS A 169 -7.06 3.06 15.01
CA CYS A 169 -6.74 2.25 16.18
C CYS A 169 -5.26 1.86 16.20
N GLU A 170 -4.76 1.67 17.40
CA GLU A 170 -3.42 1.20 17.69
C GLU A 170 -3.47 -0.30 18.04
N VAL A 171 -2.64 -1.08 17.36
CA VAL A 171 -2.42 -2.51 17.67
C VAL A 171 -1.09 -2.63 18.40
N LYS A 172 -1.14 -3.13 19.63
CA LYS A 172 0.04 -3.34 20.49
C LYS A 172 0.34 -4.83 20.56
N LEU A 173 1.48 -5.21 19.98
CA LEU A 173 1.98 -6.58 20.02
C LEU A 173 2.65 -6.84 21.37
N ASP A 174 2.34 -7.97 21.97
CA ASP A 174 2.99 -8.39 23.22
C ASP A 174 4.36 -9.01 22.90
N ASN A 175 5.42 -8.24 23.13
CA ASN A 175 6.81 -8.71 22.96
C ASN A 175 7.19 -9.81 23.97
N SER A 176 6.38 -10.07 25.01
CA SER A 176 6.69 -11.08 26.05
C SER A 176 6.37 -12.52 25.62
N ARG A 177 5.55 -12.72 24.58
CA ARG A 177 5.33 -14.02 23.92
C ARG A 177 6.22 -14.18 22.70
N ASN A 178 7.52 -13.91 22.88
CA ASN A 178 8.52 -14.62 22.10
C ASN A 178 8.55 -16.07 22.62
N ASP A 179 7.44 -16.80 22.42
CA ASP A 179 7.47 -18.25 22.48
C ASP A 179 8.58 -18.62 21.51
N GLY A 180 9.68 -19.17 22.01
CA GLY A 180 10.92 -19.49 21.27
C GLY A 180 10.75 -20.46 20.10
N ASN A 181 9.52 -20.69 19.63
CA ASN A 181 9.24 -20.98 18.25
C ASN A 181 9.25 -19.67 17.47
N ASP A 182 10.46 -19.24 17.12
CA ASP A 182 10.69 -18.33 16.02
C ASP A 182 9.89 -18.89 14.84
N LEU A 183 8.68 -18.37 14.58
CA LEU A 183 7.87 -18.77 13.42
C LEU A 183 8.71 -18.60 12.15
N HIS A 184 9.68 -17.67 12.18
CA HIS A 184 10.78 -17.52 11.24
C HIS A 184 11.66 -18.76 11.06
N GLU A 185 11.96 -19.57 12.08
CA GLU A 185 12.78 -20.78 11.93
C GLU A 185 12.00 -21.95 11.30
N SER A 186 10.75 -22.15 11.69
CA SER A 186 9.84 -23.09 11.04
C SER A 186 9.53 -22.68 9.60
N LEU A 187 9.23 -21.39 9.36
CA LEU A 187 9.05 -20.84 8.00
C LEU A 187 10.34 -20.88 7.19
N ARG A 188 11.53 -20.58 7.77
CA ARG A 188 12.83 -20.76 7.09
C ARG A 188 13.04 -22.21 6.64
N LYS A 189 12.64 -23.20 7.44
CA LYS A 189 12.80 -24.64 7.11
C LYS A 189 11.77 -25.12 6.09
N GLU A 190 10.55 -24.60 6.12
CA GLU A 190 9.44 -25.00 5.25
C GLU A 190 9.47 -24.27 3.90
N ASP A 191 9.78 -22.97 3.90
CA ASP A 191 9.98 -22.15 2.70
C ASP A 191 11.26 -22.57 1.98
N ALA A 192 12.38 -22.86 2.66
CA ALA A 192 13.57 -23.38 1.99
C ALA A 192 13.30 -24.69 1.23
N ARG A 193 12.45 -25.58 1.76
CA ARG A 193 12.06 -26.84 1.09
C ARG A 193 11.11 -26.61 -0.08
N ASN A 194 10.12 -25.73 0.05
CA ASN A 194 9.17 -25.44 -1.04
C ASN A 194 9.77 -24.55 -2.15
N ILE A 195 10.77 -23.73 -1.83
CA ILE A 195 11.42 -22.78 -2.75
C ILE A 195 12.49 -23.44 -3.62
N VAL A 196 13.27 -24.40 -3.09
CA VAL A 196 14.17 -25.21 -3.92
C VAL A 196 13.38 -25.91 -5.05
N GLN A 197 12.11 -26.23 -4.82
CA GLN A 197 11.26 -26.87 -5.84
C GLN A 197 10.48 -25.89 -6.75
N LYS A 198 10.25 -24.62 -6.34
CA LYS A 198 9.41 -23.65 -7.08
C LYS A 198 10.14 -22.44 -7.68
N VAL A 199 11.31 -22.07 -7.14
CA VAL A 199 12.16 -20.99 -7.68
C VAL A 199 13.20 -21.52 -8.67
N LEU A 200 13.42 -22.84 -8.67
CA LEU A 200 14.09 -23.55 -9.76
C LEU A 200 13.01 -24.06 -10.73
N ASP A 201 13.10 -23.67 -12.00
CA ASP A 201 12.26 -24.20 -13.09
C ASP A 201 12.22 -25.74 -13.04
N PRO A 202 11.04 -26.40 -13.13
CA PRO A 202 10.93 -27.87 -13.14
C PRO A 202 11.40 -28.54 -14.45
N LYS A 203 12.24 -27.89 -15.25
CA LYS A 203 12.78 -28.43 -16.52
C LYS A 203 14.31 -28.31 -16.59
N ALA A 204 14.99 -28.94 -15.64
CA ALA A 204 16.39 -29.27 -15.79
C ALA A 204 16.58 -30.73 -15.34
N GLU A 205 16.59 -31.63 -16.32
CA GLU A 205 17.21 -32.95 -16.16
C GLU A 205 18.70 -32.79 -15.82
N GLU A 206 19.19 -33.78 -15.08
CA GLU A 206 20.55 -34.00 -14.62
C GLU A 206 21.62 -33.71 -15.67
N ILE A 207 22.71 -33.04 -15.25
CA ILE A 207 24.06 -33.48 -15.58
C ILE A 207 24.92 -33.33 -14.31
N SER A 208 25.26 -34.48 -13.74
CA SER A 208 26.38 -34.67 -12.83
C SER A 208 27.69 -34.52 -13.60
N GLU A 209 28.69 -33.88 -12.99
CA GLU A 209 30.04 -34.43 -12.87
C GLU A 209 30.86 -33.62 -11.84
N PRO A 210 31.78 -34.27 -11.11
CA PRO A 210 32.44 -33.70 -9.94
C PRO A 210 33.68 -32.90 -10.36
N VAL A 211 33.88 -31.72 -9.77
CA VAL A 211 35.20 -31.07 -9.82
C VAL A 211 35.94 -31.40 -8.53
N GLU A 212 37.05 -32.09 -8.73
CA GLU A 212 37.96 -32.60 -7.73
C GLU A 212 38.53 -31.50 -6.82
N THR A 213 38.67 -31.89 -5.57
CA THR A 213 39.50 -31.27 -4.55
C THR A 213 40.96 -31.15 -5.00
N GLU A 214 41.49 -29.93 -5.01
CA GLU A 214 42.94 -29.74 -4.83
C GLU A 214 43.24 -29.26 -3.41
N ARG A 215 44.20 -29.98 -2.83
CA ARG A 215 44.75 -29.87 -1.49
C ARG A 215 46.10 -29.15 -1.64
N SER A 216 46.30 -28.01 -0.98
CA SER A 216 47.63 -27.53 -0.59
C SER A 216 47.48 -26.55 0.59
N THR A 217 47.70 -27.04 1.81
CA THR A 217 48.91 -26.88 2.66
C THR A 217 49.08 -25.52 3.32
N SER A 218 48.79 -25.54 4.63
CA SER A 218 49.26 -24.71 5.75
C SER A 218 50.38 -23.68 5.50
N SER A 219 50.17 -22.47 6.04
CA SER A 219 51.09 -21.93 7.04
C SER A 219 50.44 -20.86 7.93
N SER A 220 50.87 -20.91 9.18
CA SER A 220 50.53 -20.12 10.36
C SER A 220 50.86 -18.63 10.29
N SER A 221 50.01 -17.79 10.89
CA SER A 221 50.48 -16.71 11.77
C SER A 221 49.37 -16.19 12.69
N LEU A 222 49.56 -16.45 13.97
CA LEU A 222 48.92 -15.79 15.11
C LEU A 222 49.34 -14.32 15.14
N LYS A 223 48.38 -13.39 15.23
CA LYS A 223 48.58 -12.10 15.90
C LYS A 223 47.31 -11.74 16.68
N SER A 224 47.45 -11.85 17.99
CA SER A 224 46.61 -11.25 19.02
C SER A 224 46.84 -9.74 19.11
N THR A 225 45.78 -8.94 19.18
CA THR A 225 45.80 -7.66 19.93
C THR A 225 44.39 -7.13 20.25
N MET A 226 44.13 -7.00 21.56
CA MET A 226 43.37 -5.96 22.30
C MET A 226 41.89 -5.70 21.88
N SER A 227 40.88 -6.18 22.62
CA SER A 227 40.30 -5.60 23.85
C SER A 227 39.93 -4.12 23.74
N GLY A 228 38.73 -3.85 23.23
CA GLY A 228 37.99 -2.60 23.35
C GLY A 228 36.56 -2.92 23.77
N SER A 229 36.30 -2.86 25.07
CA SER A 229 34.97 -2.97 25.67
C SER A 229 34.15 -1.72 25.34
N SER A 230 33.18 -1.84 24.42
CA SER A 230 32.08 -0.89 24.31
C SER A 230 30.85 -1.50 24.97
N SER A 231 30.45 -0.90 26.08
CA SER A 231 29.27 -1.25 26.88
C SER A 231 28.01 -1.17 26.02
N CYS A 232 27.43 -2.33 25.70
CA CYS A 232 26.07 -2.41 25.17
C CYS A 232 25.08 -2.08 26.30
N SER A 233 24.67 -0.83 26.38
CA SER A 233 23.45 -0.47 27.08
C SER A 233 22.29 -1.16 26.36
N ALA A 234 21.63 -2.09 27.04
CA ALA A 234 20.43 -2.74 26.53
C ALA A 234 19.34 -1.68 26.34
N GLU A 235 19.14 -1.24 25.10
CA GLU A 235 17.97 -0.47 24.72
C GLU A 235 16.74 -1.35 25.01
N VAL A 236 15.91 -0.90 25.95
CA VAL A 236 14.62 -1.51 26.24
C VAL A 236 13.78 -1.36 24.97
N GLU A 237 13.65 -2.44 24.18
CA GLU A 237 12.80 -2.45 22.98
C GLU A 237 11.36 -2.10 23.38
N GLN A 238 10.93 -0.88 23.03
CA GLN A 238 9.55 -0.46 23.23
C GLN A 238 8.61 -1.42 22.47
N PRO A 239 7.42 -1.72 23.03
CA PRO A 239 6.44 -2.55 22.35
C PRO A 239 6.11 -1.96 20.98
N GLN A 240 6.21 -2.78 19.93
CA GLN A 240 5.91 -2.32 18.58
C GLN A 240 4.41 -2.03 18.44
N SER A 241 4.05 -0.75 18.43
CA SER A 241 2.70 -0.27 18.15
C SER A 241 2.51 0.03 16.67
N LYS A 242 1.40 -0.42 16.08
CA LYS A 242 1.04 -0.13 14.68
C LYS A 242 -0.31 0.58 14.62
N ILE A 243 -0.40 1.65 13.83
CA ILE A 243 -1.65 2.39 13.60
C ILE A 243 -2.35 1.83 12.36
N PHE A 244 -3.62 1.51 12.51
CA PHE A 244 -4.52 1.07 11.44
C PHE A 244 -5.67 2.06 11.30
N GLY A 245 -6.15 2.24 10.08
CA GLY A 245 -7.15 3.24 9.73
C GLY A 245 -8.18 2.72 8.73
N PRO A 246 -8.94 3.61 8.06
CA PRO A 246 -10.00 3.23 7.15
C PRO A 246 -9.51 2.29 6.03
N GLY A 247 -10.24 1.19 5.80
CA GLY A 247 -9.85 0.15 4.84
C GLY A 247 -9.01 -0.97 5.43
N ASP A 248 -8.37 -0.75 6.59
CA ASP A 248 -7.65 -1.82 7.27
C ASP A 248 -8.63 -2.79 7.94
N TYR A 249 -8.23 -4.05 8.01
CA TYR A 249 -8.98 -5.10 8.69
C TYR A 249 -8.12 -5.81 9.73
N LEU A 250 -8.76 -6.32 10.77
CA LEU A 250 -8.13 -6.87 11.96
C LEU A 250 -8.88 -8.11 12.47
N GLY A 251 -8.16 -8.97 13.18
CA GLY A 251 -8.74 -10.11 13.90
C GLY A 251 -8.91 -11.38 13.07
N GLU A 252 -8.44 -11.39 11.83
CA GLU A 252 -8.39 -12.53 10.93
C GLU A 252 -7.57 -13.69 11.51
N GLN A 253 -6.44 -13.38 12.15
CA GLN A 253 -5.51 -14.41 12.63
C GLN A 253 -6.19 -15.34 13.65
N ALA A 254 -6.95 -14.76 14.58
CA ALA A 254 -7.68 -15.53 15.58
C ALA A 254 -8.89 -16.29 15.02
N LEU A 255 -9.34 -16.03 13.79
CA LEU A 255 -10.41 -16.83 13.17
C LEU A 255 -9.87 -17.90 12.22
N LEU A 256 -8.66 -17.69 11.70
CA LEU A 256 -7.95 -18.63 10.83
C LEU A 256 -7.10 -19.65 11.61
N THR A 257 -6.80 -19.39 12.88
CA THR A 257 -6.05 -20.31 13.76
C THR A 257 -6.96 -21.19 14.61
N GLU A 258 -6.49 -22.39 14.93
CA GLU A 258 -7.27 -23.40 15.64
C GLU A 258 -7.63 -22.98 17.09
N ASN A 259 -6.68 -22.37 17.81
CA ASN A 259 -6.87 -21.94 19.20
C ASN A 259 -7.75 -20.68 19.34
N LYS A 260 -7.96 -19.97 18.23
CA LYS A 260 -8.68 -18.71 18.15
C LYS A 260 -8.25 -17.63 19.14
N ILE A 261 -6.97 -17.56 19.49
CA ILE A 261 -6.47 -16.61 20.50
C ILE A 261 -6.08 -15.28 19.83
N ARG A 262 -6.45 -14.14 20.44
CA ARG A 262 -5.98 -12.81 20.04
C ARG A 262 -4.49 -12.66 20.34
N SER A 263 -3.74 -12.24 19.33
CA SER A 263 -2.28 -12.05 19.37
C SER A 263 -1.83 -10.66 19.81
N ALA A 264 -2.75 -9.70 19.93
CA ALA A 264 -2.43 -8.30 20.22
C ALA A 264 -3.60 -7.59 20.90
N ASP A 265 -3.28 -6.54 21.65
CA ASP A 265 -4.26 -5.54 22.08
C ASP A 265 -4.61 -4.63 20.91
N ILE A 266 -5.89 -4.27 20.79
CA ILE A 266 -6.37 -3.31 19.79
C ILE A 266 -7.13 -2.22 20.53
N VAL A 267 -6.64 -0.98 20.44
CA VAL A 267 -7.17 0.18 21.20
C VAL A 267 -7.52 1.29 20.22
N ALA A 268 -8.72 1.86 20.36
CA ALA A 268 -9.13 3.01 19.54
C ALA A 268 -8.25 4.23 19.86
N SER A 269 -7.65 4.84 18.84
CA SER A 269 -6.86 6.07 18.97
C SER A 269 -7.73 7.31 18.76
N THR A 270 -8.76 7.18 17.92
CA THR A 270 -9.79 8.20 17.69
C THR A 270 -11.18 7.58 17.84
N THR A 271 -12.24 8.36 17.61
CA THR A 271 -13.59 7.79 17.44
C THR A 271 -13.56 6.81 16.26
N LEU A 272 -13.67 5.53 16.56
CA LEU A 272 -13.44 4.44 15.62
C LEU A 272 -14.78 3.81 15.24
N SER A 273 -15.08 3.80 13.95
CA SER A 273 -16.24 3.15 13.36
C SER A 273 -15.76 1.93 12.59
N LEU A 274 -16.37 0.77 12.82
CA LEU A 274 -16.00 -0.47 12.14
C LEU A 274 -17.21 -1.35 11.84
N ILE A 275 -17.07 -2.24 10.86
CA ILE A 275 -17.95 -3.41 10.74
C ILE A 275 -17.32 -4.61 11.43
N LYS A 276 -18.13 -5.41 12.12
CA LYS A 276 -17.74 -6.70 12.67
C LYS A 276 -18.53 -7.83 12.01
N LEU A 277 -17.83 -8.89 11.66
CA LEU A 277 -18.37 -10.17 11.20
C LEU A 277 -18.14 -11.20 12.30
N ASP A 278 -19.16 -11.99 12.64
CA ASP A 278 -18.95 -13.16 13.48
C ASP A 278 -18.25 -14.29 12.70
N ASN A 279 -17.92 -15.38 13.38
CA ASN A 279 -17.22 -16.51 12.77
C ASN A 279 -17.99 -17.13 11.59
N ASN A 280 -19.32 -17.18 11.62
CA ASN A 280 -20.11 -17.78 10.55
C ASN A 280 -20.14 -16.87 9.32
N ALA A 281 -20.38 -15.58 9.53
CA ALA A 281 -20.31 -14.55 8.49
C ALA A 281 -18.92 -14.48 7.86
N PHE A 282 -17.86 -14.60 8.68
CA PHE A 282 -16.49 -14.66 8.19
C PHE A 282 -16.23 -15.90 7.34
N ARG A 283 -16.67 -17.09 7.77
CA ARG A 283 -16.54 -18.32 6.96
C ARG A 283 -17.29 -18.22 5.62
N TYR A 284 -18.53 -17.74 5.65
CA TYR A 284 -19.31 -17.49 4.44
C TYR A 284 -18.55 -16.60 3.44
N LEU A 285 -17.91 -15.54 3.95
CA LEU A 285 -17.11 -14.64 3.13
C LEU A 285 -15.88 -15.32 2.50
N LEU A 286 -15.21 -16.22 3.24
CA LEU A 286 -14.10 -17.02 2.72
C LEU A 286 -14.55 -18.01 1.64
N ASP A 287 -15.66 -18.70 1.88
CA ASP A 287 -16.20 -19.73 0.99
C ASP A 287 -16.73 -19.14 -0.32
N THR A 288 -17.36 -17.96 -0.24
CA THR A 288 -17.93 -17.26 -1.40
C THR A 288 -16.93 -16.41 -2.17
N THR A 289 -15.70 -16.23 -1.66
CA THR A 289 -14.66 -15.43 -2.31
C THR A 289 -13.41 -16.27 -2.57
N PRO A 290 -13.28 -16.87 -3.77
CA PRO A 290 -12.12 -17.69 -4.13
C PRO A 290 -10.79 -16.99 -3.86
N GLY A 291 -9.88 -17.70 -3.18
CA GLY A 291 -8.54 -17.19 -2.85
C GLY A 291 -8.49 -16.13 -1.75
N LEU A 292 -9.61 -15.72 -1.15
CA LEU A 292 -9.61 -14.74 -0.06
C LEU A 292 -8.88 -15.24 1.18
N GLN A 293 -9.16 -16.49 1.59
CA GLN A 293 -8.48 -17.11 2.74
C GLN A 293 -6.96 -17.10 2.54
N TYR A 294 -6.48 -17.57 1.38
CA TYR A 294 -5.06 -17.56 1.04
C TYR A 294 -4.46 -16.15 1.13
N ARG A 295 -5.12 -15.13 0.56
CA ARG A 295 -4.67 -13.73 0.65
C ARG A 295 -4.60 -13.22 2.10
N MET A 296 -5.58 -13.55 2.92
CA MET A 296 -5.60 -13.16 4.35
C MET A 296 -4.51 -13.86 5.16
N GLU A 297 -4.31 -15.16 4.95
CA GLU A 297 -3.23 -15.92 5.61
C GLU A 297 -1.86 -15.37 5.24
N ARG A 298 -1.64 -15.04 3.95
CA ARG A 298 -0.41 -14.39 3.50
C ARG A 298 -0.19 -13.04 4.19
N LEU A 299 -1.22 -12.19 4.22
CA LEU A 299 -1.16 -10.89 4.89
C LEU A 299 -0.84 -11.01 6.37
N SER A 300 -1.48 -11.96 7.06
CA SER A 300 -1.23 -12.22 8.47
C SER A 300 0.23 -12.60 8.71
N LYS A 301 0.82 -13.47 7.87
CA LYS A 301 2.25 -13.81 7.92
C LYS A 301 3.17 -12.60 7.69
N ILE A 302 2.82 -11.73 6.73
CA ILE A 302 3.62 -10.54 6.39
C ILE A 302 3.49 -9.44 7.46
N ARG A 303 2.34 -9.32 8.12
CA ARG A 303 2.13 -8.39 9.23
C ARG A 303 2.94 -8.76 10.47
N LEU A 304 3.26 -10.04 10.63
CA LEU A 304 4.14 -10.59 11.67
C LEU A 304 5.63 -10.49 11.29
N SER A 305 5.97 -10.19 10.04
CA SER A 305 7.35 -10.09 9.58
C SER A 305 7.93 -8.68 9.71
N THR A 306 9.23 -8.54 9.47
CA THR A 306 9.97 -7.26 9.42
C THR A 306 9.61 -6.38 8.21
N SER A 307 8.52 -6.69 7.48
CA SER A 307 8.12 -5.99 6.25
C SER A 307 7.92 -4.51 6.48
N TRP A 308 7.40 -4.14 7.65
CA TRP A 308 7.24 -2.75 8.05
C TRP A 308 8.56 -1.99 8.15
N LYS A 309 9.59 -2.61 8.75
CA LYS A 309 10.93 -2.02 8.83
C LYS A 309 11.49 -1.83 7.41
N ALA A 310 11.33 -2.82 6.55
CA ALA A 310 11.79 -2.75 5.16
C ALA A 310 11.09 -1.64 4.34
N ILE A 311 9.75 -1.53 4.45
CA ILE A 311 8.96 -0.49 3.78
C ILE A 311 9.32 0.89 4.34
N GLY A 312 9.41 1.03 5.66
CA GLY A 312 9.76 2.28 6.33
C GLY A 312 11.20 2.74 6.06
N SER A 313 12.13 1.82 5.78
CA SER A 313 13.50 2.14 5.39
C SER A 313 13.65 2.50 3.90
N ASN A 314 12.62 2.32 3.08
CA ASN A 314 12.68 2.68 1.66
C ASN A 314 12.42 4.19 1.47
N SER A 315 13.16 4.83 0.55
CA SER A 315 13.06 6.27 0.30
C SER A 315 11.72 6.75 -0.25
N VAL A 316 10.98 5.88 -0.96
CA VAL A 316 9.69 6.22 -1.58
C VAL A 316 8.54 5.55 -0.82
N LEU A 317 8.63 4.24 -0.56
CA LEU A 317 7.59 3.49 0.12
C LEU A 317 7.41 3.89 1.60
N SER A 318 8.36 4.61 2.20
CA SER A 318 8.16 5.19 3.53
C SER A 318 7.04 6.23 3.56
N GLN A 319 6.71 6.85 2.42
CA GLN A 319 5.68 7.88 2.33
C GLN A 319 4.27 7.33 2.15
N VAL A 320 4.11 6.05 1.81
CA VAL A 320 2.78 5.47 1.59
C VAL A 320 1.99 5.40 2.90
N GLY A 321 0.69 5.73 2.86
CA GLY A 321 -0.22 5.72 4.00
C GLY A 321 -0.52 4.31 4.53
N SER A 322 -1.19 4.17 5.68
CA SER A 322 -1.44 2.87 6.32
C SER A 322 -2.20 1.90 5.41
N SER A 323 -3.26 2.37 4.74
CA SER A 323 -4.06 1.57 3.82
C SER A 323 -3.26 1.13 2.61
N GLN A 324 -2.44 2.02 2.04
CA GLN A 324 -1.54 1.72 0.92
C GLN A 324 -0.48 0.70 1.33
N ARG A 325 0.08 0.81 2.53
CA ARG A 325 1.00 -0.19 3.11
C ARG A 325 0.32 -1.56 3.22
N SER A 326 -0.91 -1.61 3.74
CA SER A 326 -1.70 -2.85 3.81
C SER A 326 -1.96 -3.43 2.43
N GLN A 327 -2.29 -2.60 1.43
CA GLN A 327 -2.47 -3.04 0.04
C GLN A 327 -1.18 -3.64 -0.54
N LEU A 328 -0.04 -2.99 -0.31
CA LEU A 328 1.25 -3.47 -0.78
C LEU A 328 1.66 -4.78 -0.08
N GLN A 329 1.49 -4.86 1.23
CA GLN A 329 1.73 -6.07 2.02
C GLN A 329 0.85 -7.24 1.54
N ALA A 330 -0.32 -6.97 0.96
CA ALA A 330 -1.24 -7.99 0.46
C ALA A 330 -0.68 -8.85 -0.67
N VAL A 331 0.15 -8.22 -1.49
CA VAL A 331 0.70 -8.80 -2.71
C VAL A 331 2.16 -9.26 -2.53
N MET A 332 2.78 -8.90 -1.41
CA MET A 332 4.13 -9.34 -1.05
C MET A 332 4.20 -10.85 -0.72
N GLN A 333 5.38 -11.42 -0.92
CA GLN A 333 5.73 -12.79 -0.56
C GLN A 333 7.11 -12.80 0.07
N VAL A 334 7.23 -13.43 1.26
CA VAL A 334 8.51 -13.51 1.99
C VAL A 334 9.39 -14.59 1.36
N VAL A 335 10.68 -14.29 1.22
CA VAL A 335 11.69 -15.23 0.74
C VAL A 335 12.96 -15.07 1.56
N HIS A 336 13.50 -16.20 1.99
CA HIS A 336 14.82 -16.31 2.61
C HIS A 336 15.79 -16.95 1.61
N VAL A 337 16.92 -16.29 1.38
CA VAL A 337 17.98 -16.81 0.50
C VAL A 337 19.30 -16.94 1.24
N LYS A 338 20.06 -17.98 0.91
CA LYS A 338 21.42 -18.16 1.41
C LYS A 338 22.42 -17.36 0.60
N ALA A 339 23.54 -16.98 1.21
CA ALA A 339 24.67 -16.39 0.50
C ALA A 339 25.04 -17.22 -0.76
N GLY A 340 25.31 -16.55 -1.86
CA GLY A 340 25.58 -17.14 -3.18
C GLY A 340 24.35 -17.44 -4.03
N THR A 341 23.13 -17.37 -3.48
CA THR A 341 21.90 -17.65 -4.24
C THR A 341 21.68 -16.62 -5.35
N LYS A 342 21.52 -17.09 -6.59
CA LYS A 342 21.13 -16.27 -7.75
C LYS A 342 19.62 -16.05 -7.73
N ILE A 343 19.19 -14.88 -7.29
CA ILE A 343 17.77 -14.48 -7.20
C ILE A 343 17.22 -14.15 -8.60
N TRP A 344 18.06 -13.53 -9.41
CA TRP A 344 17.78 -13.07 -10.76
C TRP A 344 18.91 -13.60 -11.64
N ARG A 345 18.61 -14.16 -12.82
CA ARG A 345 19.65 -14.50 -13.83
C ARG A 345 19.67 -13.60 -15.06
N ARG A 346 20.86 -13.28 -15.57
CA ARG A 346 21.06 -12.63 -16.87
C ARG A 346 20.40 -13.44 -18.00
N ASN A 347 19.90 -12.73 -19.01
CA ASN A 347 19.21 -13.28 -20.19
C ASN A 347 17.94 -14.10 -19.87
N ARG A 348 17.39 -13.96 -18.66
CA ARG A 348 16.09 -14.52 -18.28
C ARG A 348 15.09 -13.38 -18.04
N PRO A 349 13.79 -13.60 -18.30
CA PRO A 349 12.76 -12.64 -17.93
C PRO A 349 12.70 -12.52 -16.41
N VAL A 350 12.44 -11.32 -15.92
CA VAL A 350 12.26 -11.04 -14.49
C VAL A 350 10.94 -10.33 -14.30
N GLU A 351 9.94 -11.10 -13.92
CA GLU A 351 8.55 -10.65 -13.79
C GLU A 351 8.20 -10.36 -12.32
N ARG A 352 9.19 -9.95 -11.53
CA ARG A 352 9.02 -9.65 -10.11
C ARG A 352 9.74 -8.37 -9.71
N ALA A 353 9.14 -7.65 -8.77
CA ALA A 353 9.80 -6.61 -7.99
C ALA A 353 10.20 -7.18 -6.64
N TYR A 354 11.25 -6.62 -6.03
CA TYR A 354 11.81 -7.10 -4.78
C TYR A 354 12.07 -5.93 -3.82
N LEU A 355 11.85 -6.19 -2.53
CA LEU A 355 12.19 -5.30 -1.43
C LEU A 355 13.11 -6.05 -0.45
N LEU A 356 14.31 -5.55 -0.24
CA LEU A 356 15.28 -6.14 0.68
C LEU A 356 14.96 -5.73 2.12
N ALA A 357 14.72 -6.71 2.99
CA ALA A 357 14.43 -6.50 4.40
C ALA A 357 15.68 -6.56 5.29
N GLY A 358 16.60 -7.46 4.95
CA GLY A 358 17.85 -7.68 5.67
C GLY A 358 18.84 -8.48 4.84
N GLY A 359 20.14 -8.34 5.13
CA GLY A 359 21.22 -8.91 4.33
C GLY A 359 21.73 -7.96 3.24
N GLN A 360 22.49 -8.50 2.30
CA GLN A 360 23.14 -7.75 1.22
C GLN A 360 23.01 -8.48 -0.11
N LEU A 361 22.72 -7.71 -1.16
CA LEU A 361 22.66 -8.21 -2.55
C LEU A 361 23.58 -7.40 -3.45
N GLU A 362 24.02 -7.99 -4.54
CA GLU A 362 24.85 -7.32 -5.54
C GLU A 362 24.56 -7.84 -6.95
N PHE A 363 24.83 -7.01 -7.95
CA PHE A 363 24.84 -7.43 -9.34
C PHE A 363 26.22 -7.99 -9.69
N LEU A 364 26.28 -9.23 -10.19
CA LEU A 364 27.56 -9.88 -10.53
C LEU A 364 28.35 -9.11 -11.59
N GLU A 365 27.65 -8.63 -12.61
CA GLU A 365 28.26 -7.96 -13.77
C GLU A 365 28.59 -6.48 -13.52
N MET A 366 28.17 -5.90 -12.39
CA MET A 366 28.43 -4.51 -12.01
C MET A 366 29.19 -4.41 -10.69
N ARG A 367 29.88 -5.47 -10.28
CA ARG A 367 30.64 -5.52 -9.01
C ARG A 367 31.70 -4.42 -8.91
N ASP A 368 32.31 -4.06 -10.03
CA ASP A 368 33.38 -3.05 -10.08
C ASP A 368 32.85 -1.61 -10.24
N GLU A 369 31.58 -1.45 -10.61
CA GLU A 369 30.94 -0.14 -10.87
C GLU A 369 30.09 0.36 -9.69
N LEU A 370 29.67 -0.54 -8.79
CA LEU A 370 28.85 -0.21 -7.63
C LEU A 370 29.69 -0.29 -6.36
N GLU A 371 30.00 0.86 -5.75
CA GLU A 371 30.82 0.94 -4.53
C GLU A 371 30.19 0.22 -3.33
N THR A 372 28.86 0.04 -3.29
CA THR A 372 28.19 -0.64 -2.17
C THR A 372 27.07 -1.58 -2.61
N PRO A 373 26.95 -2.77 -1.97
CA PRO A 373 25.84 -3.69 -2.21
C PRO A 373 24.52 -3.09 -1.73
N PHE A 374 23.41 -3.55 -2.30
CA PHE A 374 22.07 -3.17 -1.85
C PHE A 374 21.87 -3.53 -0.37
N LYS A 375 21.27 -2.61 0.39
CA LYS A 375 21.00 -2.73 1.83
C LYS A 375 19.50 -2.79 2.12
N ALA A 376 19.14 -3.14 3.35
CA ALA A 376 17.75 -3.11 3.81
C ALA A 376 17.02 -1.82 3.42
N GLY A 377 15.77 -1.93 2.97
CA GLY A 377 14.99 -0.85 2.38
C GLY A 377 15.17 -0.68 0.87
N SER A 378 16.16 -1.33 0.24
CA SER A 378 16.33 -1.26 -1.22
C SER A 378 15.17 -1.94 -1.95
N PHE A 379 14.49 -1.19 -2.82
CA PHE A 379 13.47 -1.70 -3.72
C PHE A 379 14.02 -1.75 -5.14
N PHE A 380 13.91 -2.89 -5.81
CA PHE A 380 14.46 -3.08 -7.15
C PHE A 380 13.59 -4.00 -7.99
N CYS A 381 13.50 -3.69 -9.27
CA CYS A 381 12.80 -4.46 -10.28
C CYS A 381 13.53 -4.33 -11.62
N ASN A 382 13.24 -5.24 -12.55
CA ASN A 382 13.66 -5.05 -13.93
C ASN A 382 12.63 -4.16 -14.64
N VAL A 383 12.89 -2.85 -14.69
CA VAL A 383 11.97 -1.86 -15.28
C VAL A 383 11.59 -2.23 -16.73
N ALA A 384 12.54 -2.70 -17.53
CA ALA A 384 12.27 -3.09 -18.92
C ALA A 384 11.32 -4.30 -18.98
N SER A 385 11.51 -5.31 -18.12
CA SER A 385 10.57 -6.43 -18.01
C SER A 385 9.19 -5.95 -17.54
N MET A 386 9.11 -5.11 -16.51
CA MET A 386 7.85 -4.57 -15.98
C MET A 386 7.06 -3.81 -17.06
N MET A 387 7.72 -2.91 -17.80
CA MET A 387 7.08 -2.15 -18.88
C MET A 387 6.60 -3.06 -20.01
N SER A 388 7.34 -4.13 -20.32
CA SER A 388 6.90 -5.11 -21.33
C SER A 388 5.66 -5.90 -20.89
N VAL A 389 5.52 -6.17 -19.59
CA VAL A 389 4.31 -6.79 -19.01
C VAL A 389 3.13 -5.82 -19.09
N LYS A 390 3.32 -4.53 -18.73
CA LYS A 390 2.27 -3.50 -18.83
C LYS A 390 1.72 -3.36 -20.25
N GLN A 391 2.61 -3.20 -21.23
CA GLN A 391 2.23 -3.09 -22.65
C GLN A 391 1.57 -4.35 -23.24
N SER A 392 1.83 -5.52 -22.65
CA SER A 392 1.20 -6.77 -23.06
C SER A 392 -0.24 -6.88 -22.54
N LYS A 393 -0.49 -6.36 -21.32
CA LYS A 393 -1.85 -6.28 -20.75
C LYS A 393 -2.72 -5.27 -21.49
N GLU A 394 -2.20 -4.07 -21.76
CA GLU A 394 -2.94 -3.02 -22.49
C GLU A 394 -3.39 -3.51 -23.88
N ALA A 395 -2.49 -4.17 -24.63
CA ALA A 395 -2.83 -4.75 -25.93
C ALA A 395 -3.88 -5.88 -25.86
N GLN A 396 -3.96 -6.62 -24.75
CA GLN A 396 -5.00 -7.64 -24.55
C GLN A 396 -6.37 -7.03 -24.20
N MET A 397 -6.41 -5.84 -23.60
CA MET A 397 -7.65 -5.13 -23.30
C MET A 397 -8.22 -4.43 -24.54
N ASP A 398 -7.36 -3.91 -25.41
CA ASP A 398 -7.77 -3.25 -26.67
C ASP A 398 -8.35 -4.24 -27.71
N ASP A 399 -7.93 -5.51 -27.67
CA ASP A 399 -8.45 -6.57 -28.55
C ASP A 399 -9.73 -7.25 -28.01
N ALA A 400 -10.20 -6.89 -26.81
CA ALA A 400 -11.46 -7.38 -26.26
C ALA A 400 -12.64 -6.52 -26.77
N ASP A 401 -13.18 -6.89 -27.94
CA ASP A 401 -14.40 -6.27 -28.51
C ASP A 401 -15.53 -6.17 -27.46
N PRO A 402 -16.13 -4.99 -27.24
CA PRO A 402 -17.37 -4.90 -26.50
C PRO A 402 -18.50 -5.21 -27.48
N VAL A 403 -19.24 -6.32 -27.33
CA VAL A 403 -20.69 -6.43 -27.66
C VAL A 403 -21.20 -7.87 -27.46
N THR A 404 -22.22 -8.03 -26.60
CA THR A 404 -23.51 -8.69 -26.91
C THR A 404 -24.42 -8.64 -25.67
N SER A 405 -24.97 -7.46 -25.35
CA SER A 405 -26.24 -7.43 -24.62
C SER A 405 -27.36 -7.70 -25.62
N ALA A 406 -28.06 -8.81 -25.44
CA ALA A 406 -29.15 -9.24 -26.31
C ALA A 406 -30.31 -8.24 -26.26
N ARG A 407 -30.44 -7.40 -27.29
CA ARG A 407 -31.71 -6.75 -27.64
C ARG A 407 -32.44 -7.64 -28.64
N SER A 408 -33.42 -8.37 -28.14
CA SER A 408 -34.47 -8.99 -28.92
C SER A 408 -35.32 -7.93 -29.63
N ARG A 409 -35.37 -7.97 -30.96
CA ARG A 409 -36.43 -7.35 -31.77
C ARG A 409 -36.86 -8.31 -32.89
N PRO A 410 -38.14 -8.26 -33.31
CA PRO A 410 -38.87 -9.43 -33.75
C PRO A 410 -38.76 -9.70 -35.25
N SER A 411 -39.07 -10.95 -35.57
CA SER A 411 -39.14 -11.62 -36.88
C SER A 411 -40.04 -10.93 -37.92
N SER A 412 -39.60 -10.95 -39.19
CA SER A 412 -40.44 -10.82 -40.39
C SER A 412 -39.83 -11.61 -41.56
N PRO A 413 -40.64 -12.12 -42.52
CA PRO A 413 -40.41 -13.38 -43.24
C PRO A 413 -39.68 -13.22 -44.61
N PRO A 414 -39.31 -14.33 -45.30
CA PRO A 414 -38.35 -14.31 -46.40
C PRO A 414 -39.00 -14.03 -47.77
N VAL A 415 -38.22 -13.44 -48.69
CA VAL A 415 -38.59 -13.26 -50.11
C VAL A 415 -37.58 -14.03 -50.99
N PRO A 416 -38.00 -14.75 -52.05
CA PRO A 416 -37.13 -15.66 -52.80
C PRO A 416 -36.49 -15.07 -54.08
N HIS A 417 -35.24 -15.50 -54.32
CA HIS A 417 -34.46 -15.68 -55.57
C HIS A 417 -34.50 -14.69 -56.75
N LEU A 418 -33.29 -14.32 -57.23
CA LEU A 418 -32.86 -14.45 -58.65
C LEU A 418 -31.31 -14.36 -58.77
N PRO A 419 -30.65 -15.08 -59.71
CA PRO A 419 -29.20 -15.11 -59.89
C PRO A 419 -28.73 -14.33 -61.13
N HIS A 420 -27.52 -13.74 -61.08
CA HIS A 420 -26.60 -13.44 -62.22
C HIS A 420 -25.29 -12.87 -61.61
N ALA A 421 -24.09 -13.44 -61.81
CA ALA A 421 -23.23 -13.66 -62.99
C ALA A 421 -22.14 -12.56 -63.14
N GLY A 422 -20.86 -12.98 -63.09
CA GLY A 422 -19.64 -12.19 -63.36
C GLY A 422 -19.20 -11.25 -62.23
N SER A 423 -17.93 -10.96 -61.94
CA SER A 423 -16.60 -11.39 -62.38
C SER A 423 -15.59 -10.64 -61.50
N GLY A 424 -14.41 -11.22 -61.22
CA GLY A 424 -13.24 -10.42 -60.80
C GLY A 424 -12.70 -10.69 -59.39
N LEU A 425 -11.68 -11.54 -59.32
CA LEU A 425 -10.39 -11.27 -58.67
C LEU A 425 -10.41 -10.58 -57.29
N ASN A 426 -10.27 -11.37 -56.22
CA ASN A 426 -9.13 -11.20 -55.30
C ASN A 426 -8.96 -12.44 -54.43
N ARG A 427 -7.92 -13.22 -54.76
CA ARG A 427 -7.24 -14.11 -53.80
C ARG A 427 -6.36 -13.23 -52.90
N ASP A 428 -6.12 -13.71 -51.68
CA ASP A 428 -5.27 -13.14 -50.62
C ASP A 428 -5.89 -12.08 -49.70
N ALA A 429 -6.52 -12.55 -48.62
CA ALA A 429 -6.42 -11.93 -47.30
C ALA A 429 -6.85 -12.88 -46.15
N SER A 430 -6.37 -14.12 -46.14
CA SER A 430 -6.44 -15.00 -44.96
C SER A 430 -5.06 -15.13 -44.30
N ARG A 431 -4.45 -13.99 -43.97
CA ARG A 431 -3.40 -13.94 -42.94
C ARG A 431 -4.11 -13.86 -41.59
N GLY A 432 -4.36 -15.02 -41.01
CA GLY A 432 -4.63 -15.11 -39.57
C GLY A 432 -3.54 -14.34 -38.84
N ARG A 433 -3.91 -13.27 -38.12
CA ARG A 433 -3.03 -12.58 -37.19
C ARG A 433 -2.73 -13.56 -36.06
N SER A 434 -1.64 -14.31 -36.22
CA SER A 434 -1.03 -15.05 -35.12
C SER A 434 -0.63 -14.03 -34.07
N PHE A 435 -1.34 -14.03 -32.94
CA PHE A 435 -1.06 -13.20 -31.76
C PHE A 435 0.37 -13.47 -31.29
N ARG A 436 1.33 -12.63 -31.70
CA ARG A 436 2.66 -12.62 -31.09
C ARG A 436 2.52 -12.03 -29.70
N LYS A 437 2.47 -12.89 -28.66
CA LYS A 437 2.78 -12.47 -27.28
C LYS A 437 4.05 -11.61 -27.34
N LYS A 438 3.97 -10.32 -26.99
CA LYS A 438 5.15 -9.45 -26.90
C LYS A 438 6.14 -10.14 -25.96
N ARG A 439 7.36 -10.38 -26.46
CA ARG A 439 8.38 -11.14 -25.72
C ARG A 439 8.85 -10.28 -24.55
N ILE A 440 8.67 -10.79 -23.33
CA ILE A 440 9.13 -10.10 -22.11
C ILE A 440 10.63 -9.83 -22.23
N ILE A 441 11.02 -8.59 -21.92
CA ILE A 441 12.42 -8.17 -22.07
C ILE A 441 13.25 -8.93 -21.04
N ASN A 442 14.26 -9.65 -21.50
CA ASN A 442 15.19 -10.36 -20.64
C ASN A 442 16.13 -9.39 -19.93
N SER A 443 16.58 -9.79 -18.76
CA SER A 443 17.63 -9.09 -18.05
C SER A 443 18.97 -9.03 -18.78
N ARG A 444 19.72 -7.95 -18.52
CA ARG A 444 21.14 -7.81 -18.83
C ARG A 444 22.11 -8.16 -17.68
N VAL A 445 21.63 -8.27 -16.45
CA VAL A 445 22.42 -8.51 -15.22
C VAL A 445 21.91 -9.72 -14.41
N THR A 446 22.71 -10.18 -13.46
CA THR A 446 22.44 -11.27 -12.50
C THR A 446 22.51 -10.71 -11.09
N LEU A 447 21.44 -10.86 -10.30
CA LEU A 447 21.43 -10.47 -8.88
C LEU A 447 21.73 -11.68 -7.99
N VAL A 448 22.69 -11.52 -7.10
CA VAL A 448 23.12 -12.56 -6.15
C VAL A 448 23.05 -12.06 -4.72
N ALA A 449 22.67 -12.95 -3.81
CA ALA A 449 22.78 -12.72 -2.38
C ALA A 449 24.25 -12.80 -1.94
N LYS A 450 24.80 -11.71 -1.40
CA LYS A 450 26.17 -11.68 -0.87
C LYS A 450 26.26 -12.30 0.51
N THR A 451 25.21 -12.10 1.31
CA THR A 451 25.00 -12.69 2.62
C THR A 451 23.65 -13.42 2.63
N ASP A 452 23.35 -14.17 3.69
CA ASP A 452 21.97 -14.61 3.93
C ASP A 452 21.06 -13.38 3.95
N ALA A 453 19.95 -13.42 3.21
CA ALA A 453 19.10 -12.26 2.99
C ALA A 453 17.62 -12.59 3.09
N ASP A 454 16.88 -11.63 3.63
CA ASP A 454 15.43 -11.64 3.78
C ASP A 454 14.84 -10.66 2.76
N LEU A 455 13.97 -11.17 1.90
CA LEU A 455 13.43 -10.45 0.75
C LEU A 455 11.90 -10.55 0.75
N TYR A 456 11.25 -9.51 0.28
CA TYR A 456 9.86 -9.59 -0.18
C TYR A 456 9.86 -9.51 -1.70
N TYR A 457 9.16 -10.41 -2.39
CA TYR A 457 8.89 -10.24 -3.82
C TYR A 457 7.41 -10.00 -4.09
N ILE A 458 7.15 -9.30 -5.20
CA ILE A 458 5.82 -8.97 -5.69
C ILE A 458 5.79 -9.31 -7.18
N GLU A 459 4.75 -10.00 -7.64
CA GLU A 459 4.60 -10.33 -9.07
C GLU A 459 4.36 -9.05 -9.89
N ALA A 460 4.84 -9.03 -11.13
CA ALA A 460 4.77 -7.86 -12.03
C ALA A 460 3.33 -7.33 -12.17
N SER A 461 2.35 -8.23 -12.29
CA SER A 461 0.94 -7.88 -12.41
C SER A 461 0.46 -7.03 -11.24
N ASP A 462 0.87 -7.42 -10.04
CA ASP A 462 0.33 -6.93 -8.78
C ASP A 462 1.01 -5.62 -8.38
N ILE A 463 2.33 -5.50 -8.62
CA ILE A 463 3.05 -4.25 -8.38
C ILE A 463 2.63 -3.15 -9.36
N LEU A 464 2.37 -3.50 -10.63
CA LEU A 464 1.87 -2.53 -11.62
C LEU A 464 0.47 -2.04 -11.25
N GLU A 465 -0.42 -2.95 -10.86
CA GLU A 465 -1.76 -2.56 -10.38
C GLU A 465 -1.70 -1.72 -9.11
N PHE A 466 -0.80 -2.04 -8.17
CA PHE A 466 -0.58 -1.23 -6.99
C PHE A 466 -0.14 0.20 -7.33
N LEU A 467 0.82 0.36 -8.24
CA LEU A 467 1.33 1.66 -8.68
C LEU A 467 0.29 2.47 -9.46
N ASP A 468 -0.50 1.83 -10.33
CA ASP A 468 -1.55 2.52 -11.08
C ASP A 468 -2.66 3.09 -10.15
N LEU A 469 -2.87 2.48 -8.98
CA LEU A 469 -3.83 2.94 -7.97
C LEU A 469 -3.25 3.92 -6.95
N ASN A 470 -1.92 3.98 -6.86
CA ASN A 470 -1.18 4.78 -5.88
C ASN A 470 -0.05 5.52 -6.62
N PRO A 471 -0.40 6.51 -7.47
CA PRO A 471 0.53 7.18 -8.37
C PRO A 471 1.57 8.05 -7.65
#